data_AF-A0A7R9T0A5-F1
#
_entry.id   AF-A0A7R9T0A5-F1
#
_cell.length_a   1.000
_cell.length_b   1.000
_cell.length_c   1.000
_cell.angle_alpha   90.00
_cell.angle_beta   90.00
_cell.angle_gamma   90.00
#
_symmetry.space_group_name_H-M   'P 1'
#
loop_
_entity.id
_entity.type
_entity.pdbx_description
1 polymer ?
#
loop_
_entity_poly.entity_id
_entity_poly.type
_entity_poly.pdbx_seq_one_letter_code
_entity_poly.pdbx_strand_id
1 'polypeptide(L)'
;KECGMNNLSIQSVDFNRGRYNIPVEKVPNQTEFTSIESVLECKHDVVFNFLVDSAGIERAVLMKDEREARGMFYSGAAKQKQVAVAYTFHRKIFMTGQVVRDEAFKSYNQAQRLGTDPKAQIASMENRVKEKQS
;
A
#
# COMPACT_ATOMS: atom_id res chain seq x y z
N LYS A 1 -3.67 28.37 -14.45
CA LYS A 1 -2.89 27.47 -15.33
C LYS A 1 -2.16 26.49 -14.41
N GLU A 2 -2.68 25.28 -14.25
CA GLU A 2 -2.04 24.23 -13.45
C GLU A 2 -0.71 23.88 -14.10
N CYS A 3 0.38 23.99 -13.35
CA CYS A 3 1.70 23.57 -13.79
C CYS A 3 1.77 22.04 -13.68
N GLY A 4 1.08 21.34 -14.59
CA GLY A 4 1.01 19.89 -14.63
C GLY A 4 2.33 19.30 -15.08
N MET A 5 3.22 18.99 -14.13
CA MET A 5 4.26 17.99 -14.40
C MET A 5 3.55 16.64 -14.54
N ASN A 6 3.52 16.06 -15.75
CA ASN A 6 3.02 14.72 -15.97
C ASN A 6 3.64 13.76 -14.94
N ASN A 7 2.80 12.97 -14.25
CA ASN A 7 3.13 12.03 -13.17
C ASN A 7 3.48 12.62 -11.78
N LEU A 8 3.27 13.91 -11.52
CA LEU A 8 3.32 14.44 -10.15
C LEU A 8 1.92 14.36 -9.50
N SER A 9 1.81 13.61 -8.40
CA SER A 9 0.65 13.66 -7.51
C SER A 9 1.11 14.22 -6.17
N ILE A 10 0.50 15.33 -5.75
CA ILE A 10 0.72 15.92 -4.42
C ILE A 10 -0.43 15.48 -3.54
N GLN A 11 -0.12 14.91 -2.38
CA GLN A 11 -1.10 14.46 -1.38
C GLN A 11 -0.95 15.32 -0.13
N SER A 12 -2.06 15.84 0.38
CA SER A 12 -2.12 16.61 1.64
C SER A 12 -2.87 15.80 2.68
N VAL A 13 -2.30 15.68 3.88
CA VAL A 13 -2.81 14.80 4.95
C VAL A 13 -2.85 15.57 6.25
N ASP A 14 -3.97 15.50 6.95
CA ASP A 14 -4.10 16.03 8.31
C ASP A 14 -3.75 14.95 9.34
N PHE A 15 -2.58 15.09 9.96
CA PHE A 15 -2.09 14.15 10.98
C PHE A 15 -2.77 14.31 12.35
N ASN A 16 -3.63 15.31 12.54
CA ASN A 16 -4.39 15.48 13.77
C ASN A 16 -5.60 14.55 13.87
N ARG A 17 -5.93 13.83 12.79
CA ARG A 17 -7.01 12.83 12.81
C ARG A 17 -6.64 11.70 13.77
N GLY A 18 -7.51 11.45 14.75
CA GLY A 18 -7.34 10.35 15.70
C GLY A 18 -7.22 9.01 14.96
N ARG A 19 -6.16 8.27 15.23
CA ARG A 19 -5.99 6.92 14.67
C ARG A 19 -6.88 5.93 15.39
N TYR A 20 -7.39 4.96 14.63
CA TYR A 20 -8.03 3.80 15.23
C TYR A 20 -6.98 3.04 16.04
N ASN A 21 -7.25 2.85 17.33
CA ASN A 21 -6.41 2.03 18.18
C ASN A 21 -6.78 0.56 17.91
N ILE A 22 -6.13 -0.04 16.92
CA ILE A 22 -6.34 -1.46 16.59
C ILE A 22 -5.47 -2.27 17.54
N PRO A 23 -6.04 -3.22 18.30
CA PRO A 23 -5.25 -4.09 19.16
C PRO A 23 -4.23 -4.89 18.34
N VAL A 24 -2.99 -4.96 18.83
CA VAL A 24 -1.84 -5.56 18.10
C VAL A 24 -2.13 -7.01 17.71
N GLU A 25 -2.84 -7.76 18.55
CA GLU A 25 -3.22 -9.15 18.29
C GLU A 25 -4.22 -9.33 17.13
N LYS A 26 -4.91 -8.24 16.76
CA LYS A 26 -5.86 -8.17 15.65
C LYS A 26 -5.23 -7.64 14.37
N VAL A 27 -3.96 -7.25 14.38
CA VAL A 27 -3.21 -6.89 13.16
C VAL A 27 -2.51 -8.15 12.65
N PRO A 28 -2.40 -8.35 11.33
CA PRO A 28 -1.62 -9.45 10.77
C PRO A 28 -0.17 -9.36 11.26
N ASN A 29 0.37 -10.44 11.81
CA ASN A 29 1.77 -10.50 12.25
C ASN A 29 2.60 -11.33 11.27
N GLN A 30 3.93 -11.15 11.34
CA GLN A 30 4.88 -11.81 10.44
C GLN A 30 4.92 -13.34 10.57
N THR A 31 4.45 -13.91 11.68
CA THR A 31 4.40 -15.37 11.86
C THR A 31 3.25 -16.01 11.08
N GLU A 32 2.18 -15.28 10.84
CA GLU A 32 0.97 -15.78 10.16
C GLU A 32 0.85 -15.23 8.73
N PHE A 33 1.30 -13.99 8.48
CA PHE A 33 1.12 -13.29 7.21
C PHE A 33 2.32 -12.43 6.84
N THR A 34 2.63 -12.35 5.56
CA THR A 34 3.50 -11.29 5.03
C THR A 34 2.65 -10.06 4.74
N SER A 35 2.71 -9.03 5.59
CA SER A 35 2.03 -7.75 5.32
C SER A 35 2.81 -6.90 4.32
N ILE A 36 2.14 -5.96 3.64
CA ILE A 36 2.81 -4.98 2.78
C ILE A 36 3.79 -4.13 3.59
N GLU A 37 3.41 -3.72 4.80
CA GLU A 37 4.30 -3.05 5.75
C GLU A 37 5.63 -3.81 5.95
N SER A 38 5.59 -5.14 6.09
CA SER A 38 6.79 -5.94 6.37
C SER A 38 7.82 -5.97 5.24
N VAL A 39 7.43 -5.59 4.02
CA VAL A 39 8.29 -5.59 2.82
C VAL A 39 8.60 -4.19 2.29
N LEU A 40 8.06 -3.15 2.94
CA LEU A 40 8.31 -1.76 2.56
C LEU A 40 9.26 -1.09 3.55
N GLU A 41 10.33 -0.49 3.03
CA GLU A 41 11.20 0.38 3.82
C GLU A 41 10.66 1.82 3.79
N CYS A 42 10.11 2.28 4.92
CA CYS A 42 9.69 3.67 5.09
C CYS A 42 10.73 4.44 5.90
N LYS A 43 11.45 5.38 5.25
CA LYS A 43 12.51 6.16 5.90
C LYS A 43 12.01 7.29 6.80
N HIS A 44 10.72 7.64 6.71
CA HIS A 44 10.15 8.77 7.43
C HIS A 44 8.75 8.42 7.94
N ASP A 45 8.50 8.66 9.23
CA ASP A 45 7.26 8.28 9.91
C ASP A 45 6.02 8.88 9.24
N VAL A 46 6.07 10.14 8.81
CA VAL A 46 5.03 10.80 8.02
C VAL A 46 4.62 9.99 6.78
N VAL A 47 5.56 9.39 6.06
CA VAL A 47 5.27 8.56 4.88
C VAL A 47 4.64 7.24 5.30
N PHE A 48 5.17 6.59 6.34
CA PHE A 48 4.58 5.38 6.90
C PHE A 48 3.12 5.61 7.32
N ASN A 49 2.88 6.68 8.08
CA ASN A 49 1.57 7.07 8.57
C ASN A 49 0.59 7.36 7.42
N PHE A 50 1.06 8.06 6.39
CA PHE A 50 0.29 8.29 5.18
C PHE A 50 -0.09 6.97 4.48
N LEU A 51 0.83 6.01 4.36
CA LEU A 51 0.55 4.73 3.72
C LEU A 51 -0.41 3.86 4.53
N VAL A 52 -0.32 3.88 5.87
CA VAL A 52 -1.29 3.27 6.78
C VAL A 52 -2.68 3.86 6.55
N ASP A 53 -2.80 5.19 6.55
CA ASP A 53 -4.11 5.85 6.43
C ASP A 53 -4.73 5.73 5.03
N SER A 54 -3.91 5.84 3.98
CA SER A 54 -4.39 5.85 2.59
C SER A 54 -4.56 4.46 1.99
N ALA A 55 -3.73 3.50 2.38
CA ALA A 55 -3.65 2.17 1.77
C ALA A 55 -3.77 1.01 2.76
N GLY A 56 -3.74 1.26 4.08
CA GLY A 56 -3.86 0.21 5.10
C GLY A 56 -2.78 -0.84 4.99
N ILE A 57 -1.52 -0.43 4.75
CA ILE A 57 -0.39 -1.34 4.47
C ILE A 57 -0.12 -2.36 5.58
N GLU A 58 -0.51 -2.05 6.82
CA GLU A 58 -0.42 -2.88 8.01
C GLU A 58 -1.48 -4.01 8.00
N ARG A 59 -2.58 -3.82 7.27
CA ARG A 59 -3.71 -4.78 7.12
C ARG A 59 -3.84 -5.34 5.71
N ALA A 60 -2.89 -5.04 4.84
CA ALA A 60 -2.77 -5.60 3.50
C ALA A 60 -1.75 -6.72 3.51
N VAL A 61 -2.11 -7.90 3.00
CA VAL A 61 -1.23 -9.09 3.02
C VAL A 61 -0.87 -9.56 1.61
N LEU A 62 0.29 -10.20 1.50
CA LEU A 62 0.81 -10.81 0.28
C LEU A 62 0.58 -12.32 0.35
N MET A 63 -0.04 -12.88 -0.70
CA MET A 63 -0.30 -14.31 -0.80
C MET A 63 0.06 -14.83 -2.19
N LYS A 64 0.63 -16.03 -2.28
CA LYS A 64 0.97 -16.62 -3.58
C LYS A 64 -0.27 -17.18 -4.30
N ASP A 65 -1.14 -17.86 -3.55
CA ASP A 65 -2.27 -18.60 -4.09
C ASP A 65 -3.61 -17.84 -3.90
N GLU A 66 -4.33 -17.64 -5.00
CA GLU A 66 -5.62 -16.94 -5.04
C GLU A 66 -6.77 -17.73 -4.39
N ARG A 67 -6.71 -19.06 -4.42
CA ARG A 67 -7.68 -19.94 -3.76
C ARG A 67 -7.50 -19.88 -2.25
N GLU A 68 -6.27 -19.90 -1.76
CA GLU A 68 -5.97 -19.73 -0.33
C GLU A 68 -6.42 -18.35 0.16
N ALA A 69 -6.12 -17.30 -0.60
CA ALA A 69 -6.55 -15.94 -0.27
C ALA A 69 -8.08 -15.82 -0.17
N ARG A 70 -8.82 -16.38 -1.13
CA ARG A 70 -10.30 -16.43 -1.05
C ARG A 70 -10.77 -17.24 0.16
N GLY A 71 -10.15 -18.39 0.40
CA GLY A 71 -10.45 -19.26 1.53
C GLY A 71 -10.32 -18.54 2.88
N MET A 72 -9.28 -17.72 3.05
CA MET A 72 -9.06 -16.90 4.25
C MET A 72 -10.20 -15.90 4.50
N PHE A 73 -10.76 -15.29 3.45
CA PHE A 73 -11.89 -14.38 3.60
C PHE A 73 -13.19 -15.13 3.90
N TYR A 74 -13.46 -16.24 3.20
CA TYR A 74 -14.67 -17.05 3.45
C TYR A 74 -14.68 -17.72 4.83
N SER A 75 -13.53 -18.15 5.35
CA SER A 75 -13.43 -18.79 6.67
C SER A 75 -13.51 -17.80 7.84
N GLY A 76 -13.45 -16.49 7.56
CA GLY A 76 -13.43 -15.45 8.57
C GLY A 76 -12.06 -15.21 9.23
N ALA A 77 -11.01 -15.93 8.83
CA ALA A 77 -9.64 -15.71 9.32
C ALA A 77 -9.17 -14.27 9.05
N ALA A 78 -9.49 -13.73 7.87
CA ALA A 78 -9.23 -12.33 7.53
C ALA A 78 -9.86 -11.36 8.54
N LYS A 79 -11.11 -11.62 8.96
CA LYS A 79 -11.83 -10.78 9.92
C LYS A 79 -11.22 -10.82 11.32
N GLN A 80 -10.73 -11.99 11.75
CA GLN A 80 -10.08 -12.15 13.06
C GLN A 80 -8.81 -11.29 13.18
N LYS A 81 -8.06 -11.19 12.08
CA LYS A 81 -6.80 -10.45 11.97
C LYS A 81 -6.92 -9.12 11.22
N GLN A 82 -8.15 -8.61 11.09
CA GLN A 82 -8.49 -7.38 10.38
C GLN A 82 -7.80 -7.19 9.02
N VAL A 83 -7.51 -8.28 8.30
CA VAL A 83 -6.98 -8.23 6.95
C VAL A 83 -8.01 -7.56 6.06
N ALA A 84 -7.66 -6.39 5.52
CA ALA A 84 -8.54 -5.60 4.67
C ALA A 84 -8.48 -6.11 3.21
N VAL A 85 -7.31 -6.57 2.78
CA VAL A 85 -7.04 -6.97 1.39
C VAL A 85 -5.89 -7.97 1.34
N ALA A 86 -5.99 -8.94 0.43
CA ALA A 86 -4.89 -9.80 0.02
C ALA A 86 -4.50 -9.46 -1.43
N TYR A 87 -3.21 -9.30 -1.67
CA TYR A 87 -2.64 -9.13 -3.00
C TYR A 87 -1.91 -10.42 -3.39
N THR A 88 -2.25 -10.95 -4.57
CA THR A 88 -1.52 -12.03 -5.21
C THR A 88 -0.65 -11.49 -6.34
N PHE A 89 0.03 -12.38 -7.06
CA PHE A 89 0.76 -11.97 -8.26
C PHE A 89 -0.11 -11.22 -9.26
N HIS A 90 -1.39 -11.60 -9.36
CA HIS A 90 -2.23 -11.11 -10.42
C HIS A 90 -3.51 -10.39 -10.02
N ARG A 91 -3.88 -10.52 -8.75
CA ARG A 91 -5.21 -10.15 -8.30
C ARG A 91 -5.18 -9.48 -6.94
N LYS A 92 -6.19 -8.65 -6.73
CA LYS A 92 -6.56 -8.05 -5.47
C LYS A 92 -7.84 -8.73 -4.98
N ILE A 93 -7.76 -9.37 -3.82
CA ILE A 93 -8.87 -10.10 -3.21
C ILE A 93 -9.24 -9.40 -1.91
N PHE A 94 -10.51 -9.06 -1.73
CA PHE A 94 -11.00 -8.32 -0.56
C PHE A 94 -12.50 -8.53 -0.36
N MET A 95 -13.01 -8.20 0.82
CA MET A 95 -14.45 -8.23 1.08
C MET A 95 -15.12 -6.89 0.81
N THR A 96 -16.31 -6.92 0.22
CA THR A 96 -17.24 -5.79 0.17
C THR A 96 -18.58 -6.25 0.73
N GLY A 97 -18.92 -5.80 1.94
CA GLY A 97 -20.03 -6.35 2.69
C GLY A 97 -19.78 -7.83 3.00
N GLN A 98 -20.67 -8.72 2.53
CA GLN A 98 -20.55 -10.18 2.70
C GLN A 98 -19.96 -10.89 1.47
N VAL A 99 -19.57 -10.14 0.43
CA VAL A 99 -19.09 -10.71 -0.83
C VAL A 99 -17.58 -10.61 -0.91
N VAL A 100 -16.92 -11.73 -1.16
CA VAL A 100 -15.49 -11.76 -1.53
C VAL A 100 -15.38 -11.32 -2.98
N ARG A 101 -14.74 -10.18 -3.21
CA ARG A 101 -14.39 -9.65 -4.52
C ARG A 101 -12.99 -10.06 -4.89
N ASP A 102 -12.82 -10.26 -6.18
CA ASP A 102 -11.57 -10.70 -6.77
C ASP A 102 -11.31 -9.96 -8.08
N GLU A 103 -10.43 -8.96 -8.02
CA GLU A 103 -10.17 -8.02 -9.09
C GLU A 103 -8.78 -8.26 -9.68
N ALA A 104 -8.70 -8.55 -10.98
CA ALA A 104 -7.42 -8.59 -11.68
C ALA A 104 -6.79 -7.20 -11.75
N PHE A 105 -5.47 -7.12 -11.61
CA PHE A 105 -4.78 -5.84 -11.77
C PHE A 105 -4.94 -5.32 -13.20
N LYS A 106 -5.57 -4.15 -13.35
CA LYS A 106 -5.86 -3.54 -14.66
C LYS A 106 -4.61 -2.97 -15.36
N SER A 107 -3.48 -2.84 -14.65
CA SER A 107 -2.25 -2.28 -15.22
C SER A 107 -1.00 -2.76 -14.48
N TYR A 108 -0.34 -3.80 -15.00
CA TYR A 108 1.01 -4.20 -14.59
C TYR A 108 2.08 -3.22 -15.10
N ASN A 109 1.77 -2.47 -16.15
CA ASN A 109 2.69 -1.57 -16.86
C ASN A 109 2.54 -0.09 -16.46
N GLN A 110 2.10 0.21 -15.23
CA GLN A 110 2.32 1.57 -14.74
C GLN A 110 3.83 1.76 -14.59
N ALA A 111 4.36 2.90 -15.07
CA ALA A 111 5.76 3.26 -14.92
C ALA A 111 6.25 2.91 -13.51
N GLN A 112 7.41 2.27 -13.36
CA GLN A 112 8.02 1.98 -12.07
C GLN A 112 8.16 3.29 -11.28
N ARG A 113 7.18 3.58 -10.40
CA ARG A 113 7.16 4.76 -9.54
C ARG A 113 7.94 4.52 -8.24
N LEU A 114 8.13 3.25 -7.89
CA LEU A 114 9.01 2.80 -6.82
C LEU A 114 10.41 2.64 -7.42
N GLY A 115 11.33 3.51 -7.01
CA GLY A 115 12.65 3.61 -7.59
C GLY A 115 13.44 2.30 -7.47
N THR A 116 13.87 1.79 -8.62
CA THR A 116 14.91 0.75 -8.71
C THR A 116 16.26 1.25 -8.16
N ASP A 117 16.42 2.57 -8.00
CA ASP A 117 17.43 3.20 -7.14
C ASP A 117 16.90 4.55 -6.60
N PRO A 118 16.50 4.62 -5.31
CA PRO A 118 16.06 5.86 -4.67
C PRO A 118 17.06 7.01 -4.78
N LYS A 119 18.39 6.75 -4.81
CA LYS A 119 19.41 7.79 -4.91
C LYS A 119 19.44 8.39 -6.31
N ALA A 120 19.35 7.57 -7.35
CA ALA A 120 19.27 8.03 -8.74
C ALA A 120 18.01 8.89 -8.97
N GLN A 121 16.88 8.51 -8.38
CA GLN A 121 15.64 9.27 -8.52
C GLN A 121 15.69 10.60 -7.76
N ILE A 122 16.24 10.64 -6.54
CA ILE A 122 16.46 11.89 -5.79
C ILE A 122 17.40 12.82 -6.56
N ALA A 123 18.55 12.33 -7.04
CA ALA A 123 19.48 13.12 -7.82
C ALA A 123 18.86 13.69 -9.11
N SER A 124 18.02 12.89 -9.80
CA SER A 124 17.27 13.36 -10.96
C SER A 124 16.27 14.47 -10.60
N MET A 125 15.57 14.34 -9.48
CA MET A 125 14.62 15.36 -9.02
C MET A 125 15.34 16.65 -8.58
N GLU A 126 16.44 16.54 -7.86
CA GLU A 126 17.26 17.68 -7.43
C GLU A 126 17.81 18.47 -8.63
N ASN A 127 18.31 17.78 -9.66
CA ASN A 127 18.79 18.42 -10.88
C ASN A 127 17.66 19.15 -11.63
N ARG A 128 16.47 18.54 -11.73
CA ARG A 128 15.30 19.17 -12.36
C ARG A 128 14.79 20.40 -11.60
N VAL A 129 15.00 20.47 -10.29
CA VAL A 129 14.68 21.66 -9.49
C VAL A 129 15.69 22.78 -9.76
N LYS A 130 16.98 22.44 -9.84
CA LYS A 130 18.05 23.41 -10.16
C LYS A 130 17.86 24.04 -11.55
N GLU A 131 17.54 23.25 -12.56
CA GLU A 131 17.30 23.72 -13.94
C GLU A 131 16.10 24.67 -14.08
N LYS A 132 15.14 24.63 -13.15
CA LYS A 132 13.97 25.53 -13.15
C LYS A 132 14.19 26.84 -12.40
N GLN A 133 15.28 26.95 -11.63
CA GLN A 133 15.63 28.14 -10.84
C GLN A 133 16.69 29.02 -11.53
N SER A 134 17.27 28.54 -12.62
CA SER A 134 18.15 29.25 -13.56
C SER A 134 17.39 29.75 -14.78
#